data_AF-A0A356B0V1-F1
#
_entry.id   AF-A0A356B0V1-F1
#
_cell.length_a   1.000
_cell.length_b   1.000
_cell.length_c   1.000
_cell.angle_alpha   90.00
_cell.angle_beta   90.00
_cell.angle_gamma   90.00
#
_symmetry.space_group_name_H-M   'P 1'
#
loop_
_entity.id
_entity.type
_entity.pdbx_description
1 polymer ?
#
loop_
_entity_poly.entity_id
_entity_poly.type
_entity_poly.pdbx_seq_one_letter_code
_entity_poly.pdbx_strand_id
1 'polypeptide(L)'
;MLCQITFENFKSFKKQALLDLFAEDLQEHEKSLIIDPYDGESFLPVIAIYGPKAGKQDIIEAFTHLIQKVLLCETNGHISEKTTGTFDILFRIDQREFRYQLHVLNSMIQEENLYFKDLVTREYSIIFERNGKDVYMSNQLSAIKDFHTNSTIPLLTYLKEYDENRIIQDIFTWFSKCQILKPDEIIEEMLLGSLHNGNLVIVQNIDTQFSTESFMNIIGLFKNSNVNKNKAQLIFTTDD
;
A
#
# COMPACT_ATOMS: atom_id res chain seq x y z
N MET A 1 -4.14 -7.26 2.17
CA MET A 1 -2.77 -7.72 1.92
C MET A 1 -2.21 -6.95 0.72
N LEU A 2 -0.96 -6.49 0.76
CA LEU A 2 -0.29 -5.89 -0.38
C LEU A 2 0.19 -6.98 -1.36
N CYS A 3 0.00 -6.75 -2.66
CA CYS A 3 0.48 -7.63 -3.72
C CYS A 3 1.64 -6.99 -4.47
N GLN A 4 1.50 -5.72 -4.84
CA GLN A 4 2.49 -5.02 -5.64
C GLN A 4 2.39 -3.51 -5.40
N ILE A 5 3.51 -2.81 -5.47
CA ILE A 5 3.51 -1.37 -5.74
C ILE A 5 4.46 -1.05 -6.89
N THR A 6 4.10 -0.05 -7.66
CA THR A 6 4.92 0.52 -8.71
C THR A 6 4.88 2.03 -8.60
N PHE A 7 6.03 2.67 -8.74
CA PHE A 7 6.09 4.12 -8.77
C PHE A 7 7.13 4.62 -9.77
N GLU A 8 6.89 5.80 -10.32
CA GLU A 8 7.73 6.42 -11.35
C GLU A 8 7.82 7.93 -11.12
N ASN A 9 8.96 8.50 -11.56
CA ASN A 9 9.23 9.94 -11.51
C ASN A 9 9.09 10.54 -10.09
N PHE A 10 9.51 9.78 -9.07
CA PHE A 10 9.44 10.18 -7.67
C PHE A 10 10.85 10.22 -7.06
N LYS A 11 11.22 11.39 -6.53
CA LYS A 11 12.56 11.65 -5.94
C LYS A 11 13.71 11.16 -6.84
N SER A 12 14.58 10.25 -6.36
CA SER A 12 15.70 9.71 -7.14
C SER A 12 15.27 8.73 -8.25
N PHE A 13 14.05 8.18 -8.18
CA PHE A 13 13.52 7.24 -9.17
C PHE A 13 12.91 7.98 -10.37
N LYS A 14 13.72 8.20 -11.41
CA LYS A 14 13.27 8.82 -12.67
C LYS A 14 12.54 7.85 -13.60
N LYS A 15 12.84 6.56 -13.48
CA LYS A 15 12.16 5.46 -14.19
C LYS A 15 11.27 4.71 -13.21
N GLN A 16 10.40 3.89 -13.77
CA GLN A 16 9.57 2.96 -13.02
C GLN A 16 10.41 2.06 -12.09
N ALA A 17 9.97 1.96 -10.84
CA ALA A 17 10.44 1.02 -9.84
C ALA A 17 9.25 0.14 -9.38
N LEU A 18 9.52 -1.15 -9.21
CA LEU A 18 8.54 -2.17 -8.85
C LEU A 18 8.98 -2.86 -7.55
N LEU A 19 8.08 -2.94 -6.59
CA LEU A 19 8.20 -3.85 -5.46
C LEU A 19 7.08 -4.89 -5.57
N ASP A 20 7.49 -6.14 -5.74
CA ASP A 20 6.63 -7.28 -6.01
C ASP A 20 6.64 -8.25 -4.82
N LEU A 21 5.44 -8.59 -4.32
CA LEU A 21 5.26 -9.53 -3.21
C LEU A 21 4.74 -10.89 -3.69
N PHE A 22 4.49 -11.10 -4.99
CA PHE A 22 4.15 -12.43 -5.51
C PHE A 22 5.35 -13.38 -5.29
N ALA A 23 5.06 -14.58 -4.80
CA ALA A 23 6.08 -15.58 -4.58
C ALA A 23 6.47 -16.25 -5.90
N GLU A 24 7.77 -16.28 -6.20
CA GLU A 24 8.29 -17.08 -7.29
C GLU A 24 8.25 -18.58 -6.94
N ASP A 25 8.28 -19.44 -7.96
CA ASP A 25 8.32 -20.90 -7.83
C ASP A 25 9.71 -21.37 -7.35
N LEU A 26 10.00 -21.05 -6.09
CA LEU A 26 11.21 -21.44 -5.37
C LEU A 26 10.83 -22.46 -4.28
N GLN A 27 11.44 -23.65 -4.34
CA GLN A 27 11.21 -24.71 -3.34
C GLN A 27 11.64 -24.31 -1.92
N GLU A 28 12.52 -23.31 -1.81
CA GLU A 28 12.99 -22.81 -0.54
C GLU A 28 11.91 -21.95 0.14
N HIS A 29 11.58 -22.29 1.38
CA HIS A 29 10.65 -21.54 2.24
C HIS A 29 9.16 -21.56 1.85
N GLU A 30 8.69 -22.47 0.99
CA GLU A 30 7.26 -22.63 0.62
C GLU A 30 6.30 -22.61 1.84
N LYS A 31 6.69 -23.24 2.94
CA LYS A 31 5.91 -23.30 4.19
C LYS A 31 5.70 -21.95 4.87
N SER A 32 6.47 -20.94 4.46
CA SER A 32 6.39 -19.57 4.98
C SER A 32 5.48 -18.67 4.16
N LEU A 33 5.08 -19.09 2.96
CA LEU A 33 4.32 -18.25 2.05
C LEU A 33 2.90 -18.02 2.57
N ILE A 34 2.37 -16.84 2.27
CA ILE A 34 0.96 -16.54 2.46
C ILE A 34 0.22 -17.05 1.23
N ILE A 35 -0.67 -18.03 1.42
CA ILE A 35 -1.50 -18.56 0.34
C ILE A 35 -2.88 -17.91 0.39
N ASP A 36 -3.30 -17.32 -0.73
CA ASP A 36 -4.64 -16.76 -0.89
C ASP A 36 -5.68 -17.88 -1.07
N PRO A 37 -6.76 -17.91 -0.27
CA PRO A 37 -7.75 -18.99 -0.29
C PRO A 37 -8.70 -18.90 -1.49
N TYR A 38 -8.78 -17.75 -2.17
CA TYR A 38 -9.73 -17.55 -3.26
C TYR A 38 -9.17 -18.01 -4.61
N ASP A 39 -7.86 -17.87 -4.84
CA ASP A 39 -7.23 -18.26 -6.10
C ASP A 39 -5.95 -19.11 -5.96
N GLY A 40 -5.49 -19.38 -4.74
CA GLY A 40 -4.30 -20.19 -4.48
C GLY A 40 -2.97 -19.45 -4.70
N GLU A 41 -3.02 -18.16 -5.04
CA GLU A 41 -1.82 -17.36 -5.30
C GLU A 41 -0.99 -17.20 -4.03
N SER A 42 0.33 -17.22 -4.17
CA SER A 42 1.27 -17.18 -3.04
C SER A 42 1.99 -15.84 -2.94
N PHE A 43 2.15 -15.34 -1.72
CA PHE A 43 2.76 -14.04 -1.44
C PHE A 43 3.85 -14.14 -0.37
N LEU A 44 4.83 -13.26 -0.47
CA LEU A 44 5.90 -13.08 0.50
C LEU A 44 5.33 -12.44 1.79
N PRO A 45 5.52 -13.06 2.97
CA PRO A 45 5.17 -12.43 4.25
C PRO A 45 6.17 -11.36 4.67
N VAL A 46 7.40 -11.42 4.17
CA VAL A 46 8.51 -10.56 4.59
C VAL A 46 9.34 -10.15 3.38
N ILE A 47 9.66 -8.86 3.27
CA ILE A 47 10.64 -8.31 2.32
C ILE A 47 11.70 -7.49 3.05
N ALA A 48 12.96 -7.76 2.72
CA ALA A 48 14.10 -6.95 3.10
C ALA A 48 14.52 -6.03 1.93
N ILE A 49 14.72 -4.75 2.20
CA ILE A 49 15.23 -3.77 1.24
C ILE A 49 16.64 -3.35 1.66
N TYR A 50 17.63 -3.73 0.86
CA TYR A 50 19.05 -3.39 1.04
C TYR A 50 19.52 -2.49 -0.11
N GLY A 51 20.58 -1.71 0.13
CA GLY A 51 21.16 -0.80 -0.86
C GLY A 51 21.49 0.58 -0.30
N PRO A 52 21.85 1.56 -1.16
CA PRO A 52 22.22 2.89 -0.73
C PRO A 52 21.11 3.59 0.07
N LYS A 53 21.49 4.25 1.17
CA LYS A 53 20.55 4.91 2.10
C LYS A 53 19.47 5.76 1.41
N ALA A 54 19.88 6.61 0.46
CA ALA A 54 18.95 7.50 -0.26
C ALA A 54 17.88 6.73 -1.05
N GLY A 55 18.25 5.66 -1.76
CA GLY A 55 17.31 4.87 -2.55
C GLY A 55 16.31 4.11 -1.67
N LYS A 56 16.78 3.53 -0.55
CA LYS A 56 15.91 2.86 0.43
C LYS A 56 14.89 3.83 1.00
N GLN A 57 15.33 5.00 1.45
CA GLN A 57 14.46 6.03 2.01
C GLN A 57 13.41 6.51 0.99
N ASP A 58 13.83 6.74 -0.26
CA ASP A 58 12.92 7.17 -1.33
C ASP A 58 11.81 6.14 -1.62
N ILE A 59 12.08 4.82 -1.50
CA ILE A 59 11.05 3.77 -1.62
C ILE A 59 9.99 3.92 -0.51
N ILE A 60 10.43 4.06 0.74
CA ILE A 60 9.52 4.19 1.89
C ILE A 60 8.74 5.50 1.82
N GLU A 61 9.37 6.58 1.35
CA GLU A 61 8.72 7.86 1.12
C GLU A 61 7.70 7.82 -0.02
N ALA A 62 7.89 6.99 -1.06
CA ALA A 62 6.91 6.79 -2.11
C ALA A 62 5.61 6.17 -1.54
N PHE A 63 5.74 5.12 -0.73
CA PHE A 63 4.62 4.54 0.02
C PHE A 63 3.97 5.54 0.97
N THR A 64 4.79 6.24 1.75
CA THR A 64 4.33 7.24 2.73
C THR A 64 3.52 8.33 2.03
N HIS A 65 4.04 8.85 0.91
CA HIS A 65 3.37 9.88 0.13
C HIS A 65 2.00 9.41 -0.39
N LEU A 66 1.93 8.21 -0.97
CA LEU A 66 0.67 7.64 -1.46
C LEU A 66 -0.38 7.53 -0.32
N ILE A 67 0.01 6.94 0.81
CA ILE A 67 -0.88 6.76 1.96
C ILE A 67 -1.33 8.12 2.52
N GLN A 68 -0.41 9.07 2.71
CA GLN A 68 -0.73 10.40 3.22
C GLN A 68 -1.64 11.16 2.26
N LYS A 69 -1.42 11.05 0.94
CA LYS A 69 -2.25 11.70 -0.07
C LYS A 69 -3.69 11.19 -0.01
N VAL A 70 -3.90 9.89 0.21
CA VAL A 70 -5.22 9.27 0.37
C VAL A 70 -5.86 9.60 1.74
N LEU A 71 -5.11 9.53 2.84
CA LEU A 71 -5.69 9.59 4.20
C LEU A 71 -5.79 11.00 4.79
N LEU A 72 -4.81 11.86 4.53
CA LEU A 72 -4.62 13.09 5.31
C LEU A 72 -4.92 14.37 4.54
N CYS A 73 -5.17 14.28 3.22
CA CYS A 73 -5.52 15.39 2.32
C CYS A 73 -5.09 16.77 2.85
N GLU A 74 -3.89 17.25 2.49
CA GLU A 74 -3.26 18.47 3.05
C GLU A 74 -4.24 19.62 3.36
N THR A 75 -4.86 19.59 4.54
CA THR A 75 -5.54 20.75 5.12
C THR A 75 -4.48 21.46 5.93
N ASN A 76 -4.09 22.64 5.45
CA ASN A 76 -3.23 23.64 6.11
C ASN A 76 -1.75 23.60 5.73
N GLY A 77 -1.41 24.37 4.68
CA GLY A 77 -0.42 25.46 4.76
C GLY A 77 1.07 25.12 4.96
N HIS A 78 1.45 23.88 5.23
CA HIS A 78 2.82 23.46 5.05
C HIS A 78 3.04 23.24 3.57
N ILE A 79 3.93 24.04 2.98
CA ILE A 79 4.41 23.87 1.61
C ILE A 79 5.11 22.51 1.58
N SER A 80 4.35 21.45 1.35
CA SER A 80 4.85 20.20 0.82
C SER A 80 5.62 20.56 -0.44
N GLU A 81 6.87 20.08 -0.56
CA GLU A 81 7.61 20.21 -1.80
C GLU A 81 6.68 19.79 -2.95
N LYS A 82 6.65 20.55 -4.05
CA LYS A 82 5.82 20.20 -5.20
C LYS A 82 6.11 18.75 -5.59
N THR A 83 5.17 17.86 -5.32
CA THR A 83 5.36 16.42 -5.50
C THR A 83 4.87 16.07 -6.89
N THR A 84 5.69 15.30 -7.60
CA THR A 84 5.36 14.71 -8.88
C THR A 84 5.69 13.23 -8.79
N GLY A 85 4.82 12.40 -9.35
CA GLY A 85 5.01 10.96 -9.36
C GLY A 85 3.76 10.23 -9.81
N THR A 86 3.98 9.05 -10.35
CA THR A 86 2.92 8.08 -10.67
C THR A 86 3.04 6.92 -9.70
N PHE A 87 1.91 6.49 -9.15
CA PHE A 87 1.81 5.39 -8.19
C PHE A 87 0.74 4.41 -8.68
N ASP A 88 1.05 3.12 -8.63
CA ASP A 88 0.15 2.03 -8.98
C ASP A 88 0.29 0.95 -7.91
N ILE A 89 -0.78 0.70 -7.16
CA ILE A 89 -0.76 -0.24 -6.04
C ILE A 89 -1.80 -1.32 -6.26
N LEU A 90 -1.37 -2.57 -6.12
CA LEU A 90 -2.19 -3.77 -6.18
C LEU A 90 -2.27 -4.36 -4.77
N PHE A 91 -3.49 -4.55 -4.27
CA PHE A 91 -3.72 -5.09 -2.92
C PHE A 91 -5.03 -5.87 -2.88
N ARG A 92 -5.12 -6.82 -1.95
CA ARG A 92 -6.29 -7.69 -1.77
C ARG A 92 -7.01 -7.43 -0.46
N ILE A 93 -8.34 -7.40 -0.54
CA ILE A 93 -9.25 -7.41 0.61
C ILE A 93 -10.28 -8.51 0.32
N ASP A 94 -10.29 -9.53 1.18
CA ASP A 94 -11.12 -10.72 1.00
C ASP A 94 -11.03 -11.29 -0.43
N GLN A 95 -12.17 -11.49 -1.10
CA GLN A 95 -12.26 -12.08 -2.43
C GLN A 95 -11.91 -11.14 -3.60
N ARG A 96 -11.43 -9.92 -3.31
CA ARG A 96 -11.20 -8.88 -4.31
C ARG A 96 -9.76 -8.40 -4.32
N GLU A 97 -9.22 -8.28 -5.51
CA GLU A 97 -7.95 -7.63 -5.79
C GLU A 97 -8.21 -6.24 -6.37
N PHE A 98 -7.74 -5.22 -5.69
CA PHE A 98 -7.90 -3.82 -6.05
C PHE A 98 -6.63 -3.30 -6.70
N ARG A 99 -6.81 -2.49 -7.74
CA ARG A 99 -5.74 -1.70 -8.34
C ARG A 99 -6.10 -0.24 -8.20
N TYR A 100 -5.31 0.50 -7.43
CA TYR A 100 -5.44 1.95 -7.27
C TYR A 100 -4.27 2.65 -7.95
N GLN A 101 -4.59 3.60 -8.81
CA GLN A 101 -3.61 4.35 -9.59
C GLN A 101 -3.76 5.83 -9.30
N LEU A 102 -2.64 6.51 -9.09
CA LEU A 102 -2.60 7.93 -8.79
C LEU A 102 -1.42 8.59 -9.53
N HIS A 103 -1.71 9.57 -10.36
CA HIS A 103 -0.71 10.40 -11.02
C HIS A 103 -0.82 11.84 -10.54
N VAL A 104 0.27 12.33 -9.94
CA VAL A 104 0.37 13.67 -9.37
C VAL A 104 1.42 14.46 -10.14
N LEU A 105 1.09 15.69 -10.52
CA LEU A 105 2.00 16.65 -11.12
C LEU A 105 1.94 17.96 -10.33
N ASN A 106 3.04 18.35 -9.69
CA ASN A 106 3.11 19.53 -8.84
C ASN A 106 1.96 19.60 -7.81
N SER A 107 1.73 18.49 -7.10
CA SER A 107 0.66 18.29 -6.11
C SER A 107 -0.77 18.22 -6.66
N MET A 108 -0.98 18.50 -7.95
CA MET A 108 -2.26 18.38 -8.65
C MET A 108 -2.46 16.96 -9.17
N ILE A 109 -3.62 16.38 -8.90
CA ILE A 109 -3.97 15.05 -9.39
C ILE A 109 -4.34 15.17 -10.87
N GLN A 110 -3.56 14.52 -11.74
CA GLN A 110 -3.81 14.47 -13.17
C GLN A 110 -4.71 13.29 -13.53
N GLU A 111 -4.47 12.15 -12.89
CA GLU A 111 -5.23 10.92 -13.07
C GLU A 111 -5.38 10.18 -11.74
N GLU A 112 -6.54 9.55 -11.55
CA GLU A 112 -6.82 8.73 -10.38
C GLU A 112 -7.85 7.67 -10.75
N ASN A 113 -7.49 6.40 -10.62
CA ASN A 113 -8.36 5.30 -11.05
C ASN A 113 -8.41 4.21 -9.99
N LEU A 114 -9.55 3.56 -9.90
CA LEU A 114 -9.76 2.45 -9.01
C LEU A 114 -10.55 1.34 -9.70
N TYR A 115 -9.95 0.16 -9.70
CA TYR A 115 -10.53 -1.05 -10.27
C TYR A 115 -10.53 -2.16 -9.24
N PHE A 116 -11.39 -3.16 -9.44
CA PHE A 116 -11.21 -4.45 -8.78
C PHE A 116 -11.39 -5.62 -9.73
N LYS A 117 -10.74 -6.72 -9.38
CA LYS A 117 -10.94 -8.06 -9.93
C LYS A 117 -11.52 -8.94 -8.84
N ASP A 118 -12.63 -9.60 -9.12
CA ASP A 118 -13.14 -10.66 -8.26
C ASP A 118 -12.31 -11.93 -8.48
N LEU A 119 -11.72 -12.46 -7.42
CA LEU A 119 -10.73 -13.54 -7.50
C LEU A 119 -11.35 -14.89 -7.88
N VAL A 120 -12.64 -15.07 -7.61
CA VAL A 120 -13.36 -16.33 -7.86
C VAL A 120 -13.93 -16.35 -9.27
N THR A 121 -14.69 -15.32 -9.64
CA THR A 121 -15.32 -15.19 -10.96
C THR A 121 -14.35 -14.73 -12.05
N ARG A 122 -13.23 -14.12 -11.65
CA ARG A 122 -12.24 -13.47 -12.54
C ARG A 122 -12.80 -12.27 -13.30
N GLU A 123 -13.95 -11.75 -12.90
CA GLU A 123 -14.55 -10.54 -13.49
C GLU A 123 -13.81 -9.29 -13.04
N TYR A 124 -13.69 -8.33 -13.95
CA TYR A 124 -13.09 -7.02 -13.70
C TYR A 124 -14.19 -5.97 -13.65
N SER A 125 -14.03 -4.99 -12.76
CA SER A 125 -14.96 -3.89 -12.59
C SER A 125 -14.21 -2.59 -12.35
N ILE A 126 -14.68 -1.54 -13.01
CA ILE A 126 -14.23 -0.17 -12.78
C ILE A 126 -15.08 0.39 -11.64
N ILE A 127 -14.45 0.91 -10.59
CA ILE A 127 -15.14 1.62 -9.50
C ILE A 127 -15.29 3.09 -9.90
N PHE A 128 -14.18 3.74 -10.22
CA PHE A 128 -14.15 5.06 -10.80
C PHE A 128 -12.89 5.26 -11.64
N GLU A 129 -12.96 6.22 -12.56
CA GLU A 129 -11.81 6.77 -13.27
C GLU A 129 -11.94 8.29 -13.26
N ARG A 130 -10.83 8.98 -13.05
CA ARG A 130 -10.78 10.43 -13.04
C ARG A 130 -9.56 10.89 -13.83
N ASN A 131 -9.77 11.92 -14.64
CA ASN A 131 -8.69 12.71 -15.20
C ASN A 131 -8.97 14.21 -14.99
N GLY A 132 -8.08 15.09 -15.47
CA GLY A 132 -8.25 16.55 -15.36
C GLY A 132 -9.45 17.16 -16.10
N LYS A 133 -10.27 16.35 -16.78
CA LYS A 133 -11.47 16.81 -17.52
C LYS A 133 -12.74 16.19 -16.97
N ASP A 134 -12.77 14.87 -16.84
CA ASP A 134 -13.98 14.11 -16.57
C ASP A 134 -13.79 13.09 -15.43
N VAL A 135 -14.92 12.65 -14.87
CA VAL A 135 -14.99 11.55 -13.90
C VAL A 135 -16.01 10.53 -14.39
N TYR A 136 -15.59 9.28 -14.48
CA TYR A 136 -16.47 8.13 -14.60
C TYR A 136 -16.68 7.49 -13.22
N MET A 137 -17.92 7.15 -12.91
CA MET A 137 -18.31 6.47 -11.68
C MET A 137 -19.17 5.26 -12.02
N SER A 138 -18.89 4.13 -11.37
CA SER A 138 -19.76 2.97 -11.48
C SER A 138 -21.15 3.24 -10.92
N ASN A 139 -22.13 2.47 -11.37
CA ASN A 139 -23.52 2.55 -10.88
C ASN A 139 -23.69 2.17 -9.39
N GLN A 140 -22.64 1.66 -8.74
CA GLN A 140 -22.65 1.30 -7.33
C GLN A 140 -22.31 2.49 -6.41
N LEU A 141 -21.86 3.61 -6.98
CA LEU A 141 -21.49 4.81 -6.25
C LEU A 141 -22.59 5.86 -6.36
N SER A 142 -22.68 6.70 -5.33
CA SER A 142 -23.57 7.84 -5.31
C SER A 142 -23.11 8.91 -6.32
N ALA A 143 -24.07 9.70 -6.79
CA ALA A 143 -23.77 10.82 -7.67
C ALA A 143 -22.89 11.84 -6.96
N ILE A 144 -21.81 12.25 -7.62
CA ILE A 144 -20.89 13.25 -7.09
C ILE A 144 -21.58 14.62 -7.04
N LYS A 145 -21.47 15.30 -5.89
CA LYS A 145 -21.94 16.68 -5.70
C LYS A 145 -20.74 17.60 -5.48
N ASP A 146 -20.56 18.58 -6.35
CA ASP A 146 -19.58 19.65 -6.16
C ASP A 146 -18.10 19.22 -6.13
N PHE A 147 -17.73 18.14 -6.83
CA PHE A 147 -16.33 17.76 -7.00
C PHE A 147 -15.73 18.37 -8.27
N HIS A 148 -14.56 18.99 -8.12
CA HIS A 148 -13.79 19.50 -9.25
C HIS A 148 -12.72 18.49 -9.68
N THR A 149 -12.74 18.12 -10.96
CA THR A 149 -11.76 17.22 -11.59
C THR A 149 -10.31 17.70 -11.43
N ASN A 150 -10.10 19.01 -11.31
CA ASN A 150 -8.80 19.64 -11.03
C ASN A 150 -8.54 19.86 -9.54
N SER A 151 -8.96 18.93 -8.68
CA SER A 151 -8.70 18.96 -7.23
C SER A 151 -7.35 18.34 -6.84
N THR A 152 -6.72 18.84 -5.77
CA THR A 152 -5.56 18.22 -5.11
C THR A 152 -5.95 17.08 -4.16
N ILE A 153 -7.25 16.92 -3.89
CA ILE A 153 -7.87 15.90 -3.05
C ILE A 153 -8.17 14.68 -3.94
N PRO A 154 -7.74 13.46 -3.55
CA PRO A 154 -8.16 12.25 -4.25
C PRO A 154 -9.67 12.05 -4.18
N LEU A 155 -10.26 11.61 -5.29
CA LEU A 155 -11.64 11.22 -5.40
C LEU A 155 -11.94 10.08 -4.41
N LEU A 156 -11.01 9.14 -4.19
CA LEU A 156 -11.16 8.11 -3.17
C LEU A 156 -11.40 8.72 -1.77
N THR A 157 -10.67 9.78 -1.41
CA THR A 157 -10.84 10.48 -0.13
C THR A 157 -12.17 11.22 -0.07
N TYR A 158 -12.55 11.91 -1.14
CA TYR A 158 -13.87 12.53 -1.23
C TYR A 158 -14.99 11.48 -1.06
N LEU A 159 -14.92 10.37 -1.76
CA LEU A 159 -15.93 9.30 -1.66
C LEU A 159 -15.98 8.69 -0.27
N LYS A 160 -14.85 8.61 0.45
CA LYS A 160 -14.86 8.15 1.84
C LYS A 160 -15.70 9.04 2.77
N GLU A 161 -15.75 10.35 2.51
CA GLU A 161 -16.52 11.31 3.30
C GLU A 161 -18.01 11.34 2.93
N TYR A 162 -18.34 11.20 1.63
CA TYR A 162 -19.68 11.47 1.12
C TYR A 162 -20.44 10.23 0.62
N ASP A 163 -19.79 9.07 0.51
CA ASP A 163 -20.38 7.83 0.00
C ASP A 163 -20.38 6.71 1.06
N GLU A 164 -21.53 6.04 1.23
CA GLU A 164 -21.71 4.91 2.16
C GLU A 164 -21.29 3.56 1.54
N ASN A 165 -20.79 3.55 0.29
CA ASN A 165 -20.39 2.34 -0.41
C ASN A 165 -19.30 1.60 0.36
N ARG A 166 -19.62 0.36 0.78
CA ARG A 166 -18.73 -0.48 1.59
C ARG A 166 -17.36 -0.71 0.96
N ILE A 167 -17.27 -0.79 -0.37
CA ILE A 167 -16.00 -0.99 -1.07
C ILE A 167 -15.05 0.18 -0.81
N ILE A 168 -15.56 1.42 -0.89
CA ILE A 168 -14.80 2.62 -0.57
C ILE A 168 -14.35 2.61 0.90
N GLN A 169 -15.27 2.24 1.81
CA GLN A 169 -14.97 2.15 3.24
C GLN A 169 -13.88 1.12 3.54
N ASP A 170 -13.95 -0.06 2.92
CA ASP A 170 -13.00 -1.17 3.10
C ASP A 170 -11.62 -0.80 2.55
N ILE A 171 -11.55 -0.17 1.37
CA ILE A 171 -10.30 0.31 0.78
C ILE A 171 -9.64 1.36 1.66
N PHE A 172 -10.40 2.35 2.12
CA PHE A 172 -9.86 3.39 3.00
C PHE A 172 -9.39 2.81 4.34
N THR A 173 -10.14 1.82 4.88
CA THR A 173 -9.73 1.06 6.07
C THR A 173 -8.45 0.27 5.84
N TRP A 174 -8.24 -0.26 4.63
CA TRP A 174 -6.99 -0.94 4.29
C TRP A 174 -5.82 0.04 4.30
N PHE A 175 -5.96 1.22 3.67
CA PHE A 175 -4.94 2.27 3.71
C PHE A 175 -4.65 2.75 5.15
N SER A 176 -5.68 2.92 6.00
CA SER A 176 -5.50 3.39 7.37
C SER A 176 -4.84 2.37 8.30
N LYS A 177 -4.88 1.09 7.94
CA LYS A 177 -4.21 0.00 8.67
C LYS A 177 -2.74 -0.19 8.28
N CYS A 178 -2.28 0.42 7.18
CA CYS A 178 -0.87 0.39 6.81
C CYS A 178 -0.04 1.21 7.81
N GLN A 179 0.97 0.58 8.40
CA GLN A 179 1.85 1.22 9.37
C GLN A 179 3.22 1.45 8.76
N ILE A 180 3.73 2.68 8.87
CA ILE A 180 5.09 3.03 8.49
C ILE A 180 5.79 3.53 9.76
N LEU A 181 6.84 2.82 10.20
CA LEU A 181 7.55 3.07 11.44
C LEU A 181 8.96 3.56 11.14
N LYS A 182 9.29 4.75 11.66
CA LYS A 182 10.66 5.27 11.69
C LYS A 182 11.45 4.64 12.83
N PRO A 183 12.79 4.69 12.81
CA PRO A 183 13.62 4.02 13.83
C PRO A 183 13.22 4.36 15.27
N ASP A 184 12.89 5.62 15.55
CA ASP A 184 12.49 6.12 16.86
C ASP A 184 11.05 5.77 17.28
N GLU A 185 10.23 5.27 16.35
CA GLU A 185 8.82 4.90 16.55
C GLU A 185 8.62 3.39 16.71
N ILE A 186 9.69 2.58 16.53
CA ILE A 186 9.59 1.12 16.55
C ILE A 186 9.40 0.62 17.98
N ILE A 187 8.25 -0.01 18.22
CA ILE A 187 7.93 -0.69 19.46
C ILE A 187 7.51 -2.13 19.11
N GLU A 188 8.05 -3.11 19.82
CA GLU A 188 7.75 -4.54 19.58
C GLU A 188 6.24 -4.84 19.62
N GLU A 189 5.50 -4.21 20.54
CA GLU A 189 4.05 -4.31 20.66
C GLU A 189 3.31 -3.88 19.37
N MET A 190 3.84 -2.91 18.62
CA MET A 190 3.25 -2.50 17.35
C MET A 190 3.45 -3.57 16.27
N LEU A 191 4.61 -4.22 16.24
CA LEU A 191 4.90 -5.31 15.30
C LEU A 191 4.07 -6.56 15.62
N LEU A 192 3.88 -6.87 16.90
CA LEU A 192 2.99 -7.95 17.32
C LEU A 192 1.51 -7.60 17.05
N GLY A 193 1.14 -6.34 17.24
CA GLY A 193 -0.19 -5.84 16.90
C GLY A 193 -0.49 -5.91 15.40
N SER A 194 0.48 -5.61 14.53
CA SER A 194 0.32 -5.74 13.08
C SER A 194 0.17 -7.21 12.66
N LEU A 195 0.96 -8.12 13.27
CA LEU A 195 0.84 -9.56 13.10
C LEU A 195 -0.55 -10.07 13.51
N HIS A 196 -1.05 -9.63 14.66
CA HIS A 196 -2.37 -9.99 15.14
C HIS A 196 -3.50 -9.46 14.26
N ASN A 197 -3.36 -8.26 13.69
CA ASN A 197 -4.43 -7.65 12.89
C ASN A 197 -4.37 -7.96 11.39
N GLY A 198 -3.29 -8.59 10.91
CA GLY A 198 -3.09 -8.85 9.47
C GLY A 198 -2.68 -7.61 8.68
N ASN A 199 -1.98 -6.66 9.33
CA ASN A 199 -1.64 -5.38 8.72
C ASN A 199 -0.35 -5.48 7.90
N LEU A 200 -0.21 -4.56 6.95
CA LEU A 200 1.10 -4.25 6.36
C LEU A 200 1.85 -3.33 7.32
N VAL A 201 3.05 -3.72 7.72
CA VAL A 201 3.97 -2.87 8.46
C VAL A 201 5.26 -2.68 7.67
N ILE A 202 5.67 -1.43 7.53
CA ILE A 202 6.88 -1.00 6.84
C ILE A 202 7.79 -0.37 7.89
N VAL A 203 9.00 -0.89 8.05
CA VAL A 203 9.95 -0.48 9.09
C VAL A 203 11.24 0.07 8.49
N GLN A 204 11.66 1.25 8.94
CA GLN A 204 12.91 1.85 8.49
C GLN A 204 14.08 1.47 9.40
N ASN A 205 15.16 0.97 8.82
CA ASN A 205 16.45 0.66 9.46
C ASN A 205 16.27 -0.16 10.73
N ILE A 206 15.60 -1.31 10.58
CA ILE A 206 15.18 -2.17 11.69
C ILE A 206 16.36 -2.74 12.48
N ASP A 207 17.49 -2.94 11.79
CA ASP A 207 18.80 -3.36 12.30
C ASP A 207 19.38 -2.39 13.35
N THR A 208 18.97 -1.11 13.33
CA THR A 208 19.44 -0.12 14.30
C THR A 208 18.73 -0.18 15.65
N GLN A 209 17.57 -0.83 15.74
CA GLN A 209 16.73 -0.85 16.95
C GLN A 209 16.72 -2.18 17.69
N PHE A 210 17.03 -3.28 17.01
CA PHE A 210 16.98 -4.63 17.59
C PHE A 210 18.33 -5.32 17.54
N SER A 211 18.57 -6.24 18.48
CA SER A 211 19.62 -7.23 18.31
C SER A 211 19.28 -8.14 17.12
N THR A 212 20.31 -8.71 16.48
CA THR A 212 20.12 -9.69 15.39
C THR A 212 19.20 -10.83 15.80
N GLU A 213 19.29 -11.31 17.04
CA GLU A 213 18.44 -12.38 17.56
C GLU A 213 16.96 -11.96 17.64
N SER A 214 16.66 -10.82 18.26
CA SER A 214 15.29 -10.31 18.38
C SER A 214 14.67 -10.06 17.01
N PHE A 215 15.44 -9.48 16.10
CA PHE A 215 15.00 -9.23 14.74
C PHE A 215 14.70 -10.52 13.97
N MET A 216 15.57 -11.53 14.04
CA MET A 216 15.34 -12.82 13.40
C MET A 216 14.12 -13.54 14.00
N ASN A 217 13.88 -13.40 15.30
CA ASN A 217 12.66 -13.89 15.94
C ASN A 217 11.42 -13.23 15.37
N ILE A 218 11.41 -11.89 15.23
CA ILE A 218 10.29 -11.15 14.62
C ILE A 218 10.02 -11.64 13.20
N ILE A 219 11.05 -11.73 12.33
CA ILE A 219 10.91 -12.29 10.98
C ILE A 219 10.30 -13.69 11.03
N GLY A 220 10.78 -14.53 11.95
CA GLY A 220 10.27 -15.88 12.16
C GLY A 220 8.78 -15.93 12.47
N LEU A 221 8.25 -14.95 13.21
CA LEU A 221 6.82 -14.85 13.52
C LEU A 221 5.99 -14.56 12.27
N PHE A 222 6.41 -13.61 11.42
CA PHE A 222 5.72 -13.29 10.17
C PHE A 222 5.78 -14.45 9.16
N LYS A 223 6.89 -15.19 9.12
CA LYS A 223 7.07 -16.37 8.26
C LYS A 223 6.36 -17.62 8.76
N ASN A 224 5.89 -17.68 10.00
CA ASN A 224 5.27 -18.89 10.53
C ASN A 224 3.76 -18.87 10.29
N SER A 225 3.27 -19.69 9.36
CA SER A 225 1.84 -19.80 9.02
C SER A 225 0.93 -20.22 10.19
N ASN A 226 1.47 -20.88 11.23
CA ASN A 226 0.71 -21.19 12.44
C ASN A 226 0.53 -19.97 13.37
N VAL A 227 1.39 -18.96 13.23
CA VAL A 227 1.38 -17.72 14.02
C VAL A 227 0.72 -16.60 13.22
N ASN A 228 1.19 -16.35 11.99
CA ASN A 228 0.68 -15.33 11.07
C ASN A 228 -0.64 -15.75 10.40
N LYS A 229 -1.66 -16.02 11.21
CA LYS A 229 -2.99 -16.49 10.74
C LYS A 229 -3.73 -15.43 9.94
N ASN A 230 -3.44 -14.16 10.20
CA ASN A 230 -4.11 -13.02 9.58
C ASN A 230 -3.33 -12.43 8.41
N LYS A 231 -2.27 -13.11 7.93
CA LYS A 231 -1.55 -12.76 6.70
C LYS A 231 -0.95 -11.36 6.72
N ALA A 232 -0.43 -10.96 7.88
CA ALA A 232 0.32 -9.73 8.03
C ALA A 232 1.59 -9.78 7.19
N GLN A 233 2.05 -8.61 6.75
CA GLN A 233 3.25 -8.48 5.93
C GLN A 233 4.21 -7.48 6.56
N LEU A 234 5.50 -7.81 6.53
CA LEU A 234 6.57 -6.98 7.03
C LEU A 234 7.50 -6.59 5.88
N ILE A 235 7.61 -5.30 5.60
CA ILE A 235 8.64 -4.75 4.72
C ILE A 235 9.61 -3.97 5.60
N PHE A 236 10.91 -4.15 5.42
CA PHE A 236 11.87 -3.35 6.17
C PHE A 236 13.09 -2.94 5.35
N THR A 237 13.71 -1.82 5.73
CA THR A 237 15.03 -1.45 5.26
C THR A 237 16.09 -1.85 6.28
N THR A 238 17.27 -2.25 5.82
CA THR A 238 18.44 -2.60 6.64
C THR A 238 19.72 -2.07 6.00
N ASP A 239 20.66 -1.57 6.78
CA ASP A 239 21.99 -1.18 6.30
C ASP A 239 22.94 -2.40 6.16
N ASP A 240 22.66 -3.47 6.90
CA ASP A 240 23.38 -4.76 6.90
C ASP A 240 22.62 -5.91 6.20
#